data_AF-A8UD61-F1
#
_entry.id   AF-A8UD61-F1
#
_cell.length_a   1.000
_cell.length_b   1.000
_cell.length_c   1.000
_cell.angle_alpha   90.00
_cell.angle_beta   90.00
_cell.angle_gamma   90.00
#
_symmetry.space_group_name_H-M   'P 1'
#
loop_
_entity.id
_entity.type
_entity.pdbx_description
1 polymer ?
#
loop_
_entity_poly.entity_id
_entity_poly.type
_entity_poly.pdbx_seq_one_letter_code
_entity_poly.pdbx_strand_id
1 'polypeptide(L)'
;MKKIIFALSFFTIFTLNSTTKVQAEELLTTPVNSVSYDIDQGGLQEFEVGDSPDETYTITIEEEPQFSIMARGIKNNTYKVTKERALQWKVSYKIDIKGNSITKAHSPSINNYIGSVRNSSLKVDNSKQATYYINMIMLKLNSPVNVRATLQNNKIIVTY
;
A
#
# COMPACT_ATOMS: atom_id res chain seq x y z
N MET A 1 71.79 -30.17 -33.05
CA MET A 1 70.88 -30.98 -32.20
C MET A 1 69.96 -30.04 -31.44
N LYS A 2 68.67 -30.36 -31.38
CA LYS A 2 67.57 -29.54 -30.83
C LYS A 2 67.66 -29.40 -29.29
N LYS A 3 67.09 -28.31 -28.76
CA LYS A 3 66.08 -28.22 -27.65
C LYS A 3 66.34 -26.98 -26.77
N ILE A 4 65.53 -25.91 -26.91
CA ILE A 4 64.28 -25.56 -26.19
C ILE A 4 64.55 -24.68 -24.96
N ILE A 5 64.08 -23.44 -25.09
CA ILE A 5 63.93 -22.38 -24.09
C ILE A 5 62.81 -22.75 -23.12
N PHE A 6 62.94 -22.44 -21.83
CA PHE A 6 61.79 -22.34 -20.93
C PHE A 6 61.93 -21.13 -20.00
N ALA A 7 61.16 -20.09 -20.32
CA ALA A 7 60.85 -18.98 -19.43
C ALA A 7 59.57 -19.33 -18.66
N LEU A 8 59.62 -19.35 -17.32
CA LEU A 8 58.41 -19.46 -16.49
C LEU A 8 57.87 -18.05 -16.23
N SER A 9 56.79 -17.68 -16.93
CA SER A 9 55.96 -16.54 -16.54
C SER A 9 54.92 -17.00 -15.51
N PHE A 10 54.81 -16.27 -14.41
CA PHE A 10 53.84 -16.54 -13.35
C PHE A 10 52.54 -15.80 -13.72
N PHE A 11 51.53 -16.54 -14.17
CA PHE A 11 50.21 -16.01 -14.52
C PHE A 11 49.29 -16.16 -13.31
N THR A 12 49.04 -15.09 -12.55
CA THR A 12 48.06 -15.08 -11.46
C THR A 12 46.66 -14.96 -12.05
N ILE A 13 45.87 -16.03 -11.93
CA ILE A 13 44.46 -16.06 -12.32
C ILE A 13 43.65 -15.30 -11.27
N PHE A 14 43.18 -14.11 -11.61
CA PHE A 14 42.17 -13.38 -10.84
C PHE A 14 40.79 -13.93 -11.21
N THR A 15 40.21 -14.79 -10.37
CA THR A 15 38.84 -15.26 -10.55
C THR A 15 37.87 -14.17 -10.09
N LEU A 16 37.28 -13.47 -11.07
CA LEU A 16 36.11 -12.62 -10.86
C LEU A 16 34.92 -13.53 -10.50
N ASN A 17 34.64 -13.65 -9.21
CA ASN A 17 33.35 -14.17 -8.75
C ASN A 17 32.29 -13.13 -9.06
N SER A 18 31.60 -13.29 -10.19
CA SER A 18 30.35 -12.57 -10.46
C SER A 18 29.34 -12.96 -9.39
N THR A 19 29.18 -12.13 -8.37
CA THR A 19 28.08 -12.22 -7.41
C THR A 19 26.77 -12.14 -8.17
N THR A 20 26.10 -13.28 -8.33
CA THR A 20 24.69 -13.33 -8.71
C THR A 20 23.91 -12.67 -7.58
N LYS A 21 23.31 -11.51 -7.86
CA LYS A 21 22.31 -10.93 -6.96
C LYS A 21 21.13 -11.88 -6.97
N VAL A 22 21.03 -12.73 -5.95
CA VAL A 22 19.81 -13.49 -5.67
C VAL A 22 18.77 -12.45 -5.26
N GLN A 23 17.83 -12.17 -6.16
CA GLN A 23 16.63 -11.43 -5.82
C GLN A 23 15.78 -12.38 -4.99
N ALA A 24 15.66 -12.09 -3.68
CA ALA A 24 14.70 -12.79 -2.85
C ALA A 24 13.30 -12.47 -3.38
N GLU A 25 12.59 -13.50 -3.85
CA GLU A 25 11.16 -13.42 -4.11
C GLU A 25 10.50 -13.10 -2.75
N GLU A 26 9.98 -11.88 -2.59
CA GLU A 26 9.26 -11.49 -1.38
C GLU A 26 8.01 -12.38 -1.27
N LEU A 27 8.03 -13.30 -0.30
CA LEU A 27 6.94 -14.22 -0.06
C LEU A 27 5.69 -13.39 0.31
N LEU A 28 4.72 -13.37 -0.60
CA LEU A 28 3.48 -12.60 -0.51
C LEU A 28 2.61 -13.10 0.65
N THR A 29 2.81 -12.55 1.84
CA THR A 29 1.84 -12.66 2.92
C THR A 29 1.05 -11.37 2.99
N THR A 30 -0.17 -11.39 2.43
CA THR A 30 -1.18 -10.36 2.72
C THR A 30 -1.33 -10.29 4.24
N PRO A 31 -1.17 -9.12 4.87
CA PRO A 31 -1.30 -8.99 6.32
C PRO A 31 -2.63 -9.54 6.82
N VAL A 32 -2.64 -10.09 8.04
CA VAL A 32 -3.89 -10.43 8.73
C VAL A 32 -4.78 -9.18 8.79
N ASN A 33 -6.09 -9.35 8.60
CA ASN A 33 -7.08 -8.28 8.55
C ASN A 33 -6.77 -7.23 7.49
N SER A 34 -6.56 -7.68 6.25
CA SER A 34 -6.40 -6.78 5.12
C SER A 34 -7.14 -7.24 3.87
N VAL A 35 -7.44 -6.27 3.01
CA VAL A 35 -8.03 -6.47 1.69
C VAL A 35 -7.08 -5.93 0.63
N SER A 36 -7.21 -6.45 -0.58
CA SER A 36 -6.27 -6.16 -1.66
C SER A 36 -7.01 -5.63 -2.88
N TYR A 37 -6.84 -4.34 -3.17
CA TYR A 37 -7.28 -3.72 -4.42
C TYR A 37 -6.30 -4.07 -5.55
N ASP A 38 -6.82 -4.61 -6.65
CA ASP A 38 -6.03 -4.90 -7.85
C ASP A 38 -6.02 -3.69 -8.80
N ILE A 39 -4.87 -3.02 -8.96
CA ILE A 39 -4.74 -1.82 -9.80
C ILE A 39 -4.91 -2.15 -11.29
N ASP A 40 -4.54 -3.36 -11.73
CA ASP A 40 -4.66 -3.75 -13.13
C ASP A 40 -6.11 -4.02 -13.51
N GLN A 41 -6.91 -4.54 -12.57
CA GLN A 41 -8.36 -4.61 -12.73
C GLN A 41 -9.01 -3.21 -12.72
N GLY A 42 -8.50 -2.31 -11.87
CA GLY A 42 -8.98 -0.93 -11.76
C GLY A 42 -10.41 -0.82 -11.23
N GLY A 43 -11.03 0.34 -11.45
CA GLY A 43 -12.43 0.61 -11.09
C GLY A 43 -12.68 0.69 -9.58
N LEU A 44 -13.95 0.55 -9.20
CA LEU A 44 -14.37 0.43 -7.81
C LEU A 44 -14.33 -1.04 -7.39
N GLN A 45 -13.67 -1.33 -6.29
CA GLN A 45 -13.67 -2.65 -5.65
C GLN A 45 -14.11 -2.49 -4.19
N GLU A 46 -15.01 -3.37 -3.76
CA GLU A 46 -15.64 -3.34 -2.44
C GLU A 46 -15.42 -4.67 -1.73
N PHE A 47 -15.14 -4.59 -0.43
CA PHE A 47 -14.85 -5.74 0.41
C PHE A 47 -15.63 -5.63 1.73
N GLU A 48 -16.41 -6.64 2.04
CA GLU A 48 -17.05 -6.81 3.35
C GLU A 48 -16.14 -7.68 4.21
N VAL A 49 -15.79 -7.19 5.41
CA VAL A 49 -14.83 -7.83 6.31
C VAL A 49 -15.26 -7.72 7.76
N GLY A 50 -14.92 -8.70 8.60
CA GLY A 50 -15.26 -8.74 10.02
C GLY A 50 -15.77 -10.13 10.42
N ASP A 51 -15.56 -10.49 11.69
CA ASP A 51 -15.86 -11.83 12.20
C ASP A 51 -17.29 -11.96 12.75
N SER A 52 -17.99 -10.84 12.94
CA SER A 52 -19.35 -10.78 13.45
C SER A 52 -20.11 -9.55 12.90
N PRO A 53 -21.46 -9.55 12.91
CA PRO A 53 -22.26 -8.45 12.36
C PRO A 53 -22.01 -7.10 13.04
N ASP A 54 -21.64 -7.12 14.31
CA ASP A 54 -21.26 -5.92 15.04
C ASP A 54 -19.86 -5.44 14.62
N GLU A 55 -18.96 -6.30 14.19
CA GLU A 55 -17.61 -5.94 13.73
C GLU A 55 -17.46 -5.85 12.21
N THR A 56 -18.56 -5.93 11.45
CA THR A 56 -18.52 -5.83 9.99
C THR A 56 -18.15 -4.42 9.53
N TYR A 57 -17.16 -4.36 8.62
CA TYR A 57 -16.74 -3.18 7.90
C TYR A 57 -16.92 -3.39 6.40
N THR A 58 -17.27 -2.32 5.70
CA THR A 58 -17.15 -2.24 4.24
C THR A 58 -15.92 -1.39 3.91
N ILE A 59 -15.01 -1.94 3.12
CA ILE A 59 -13.85 -1.23 2.58
C ILE A 59 -14.04 -1.07 1.08
N THR A 60 -13.96 0.17 0.61
CA THR A 60 -14.11 0.49 -0.82
C THR A 60 -12.87 1.24 -1.29
N ILE A 61 -12.29 0.80 -2.40
CA ILE A 61 -11.21 1.49 -3.09
C ILE A 61 -11.67 1.79 -4.52
N GLU A 62 -11.55 3.04 -4.91
CA GLU A 62 -11.93 3.51 -6.25
C GLU A 62 -10.88 4.46 -6.83
N GLU A 63 -10.67 4.37 -8.13
CA GLU A 63 -9.91 5.36 -8.90
C GLU A 63 -10.72 6.63 -9.05
N GLU A 64 -10.12 7.78 -8.75
CA GLU A 64 -10.74 9.05 -9.12
C GLU A 64 -10.56 9.29 -10.62
N PRO A 65 -11.63 9.64 -11.35
CA PRO A 65 -11.53 9.97 -12.76
C PRO A 65 -10.61 11.18 -12.94
N GLN A 66 -9.43 10.97 -13.51
CA GLN A 66 -8.61 12.10 -13.95
C GLN A 66 -9.15 12.58 -15.30
N PHE A 67 -9.59 13.84 -15.37
CA PHE A 67 -10.09 14.47 -16.59
C PHE A 67 -9.03 14.63 -17.71
N SER A 68 -7.79 14.16 -17.50
CA SER A 68 -6.72 14.21 -18.48
C SER A 68 -6.56 12.87 -19.23
N ILE A 69 -6.83 12.90 -20.53
CA ILE A 69 -6.92 11.77 -21.48
C ILE A 69 -5.60 10.97 -21.65
N MET A 70 -4.49 11.34 -21.00
CA MET A 70 -3.14 10.86 -21.36
C MET A 70 -2.47 9.86 -20.39
N ALA A 71 -3.13 9.33 -19.35
CA ALA A 71 -2.47 8.49 -18.35
C ALA A 71 -3.21 7.16 -18.05
N ARG A 72 -3.40 6.31 -19.05
CA ARG A 72 -3.99 4.95 -18.89
C ARG A 72 -2.93 3.84 -18.74
N GLY A 73 -1.90 4.12 -17.96
CA GLY A 73 -0.97 3.10 -17.47
C GLY A 73 -0.62 3.44 -16.04
N ILE A 74 -0.24 2.44 -15.24
CA ILE A 74 0.05 2.40 -13.78
C ILE A 74 0.71 3.64 -13.13
N LYS A 75 1.14 4.64 -13.86
CA LYS A 75 2.16 5.57 -13.39
C LYS A 75 1.69 6.75 -12.58
N ASN A 76 0.45 7.23 -12.66
CA ASN A 76 0.02 8.39 -11.87
C ASN A 76 -1.51 8.41 -11.69
N ASN A 77 -2.03 8.00 -10.54
CA ASN A 77 -3.48 8.12 -10.29
C ASN A 77 -3.78 8.47 -8.83
N THR A 78 -4.98 8.99 -8.60
CA THR A 78 -5.52 9.26 -7.27
C THR A 78 -6.52 8.17 -6.93
N TYR A 79 -6.33 7.53 -5.78
CA TYR A 79 -7.22 6.48 -5.27
C TYR A 79 -7.90 6.97 -4.01
N LYS A 80 -9.22 6.79 -3.93
CA LYS A 80 -9.98 7.04 -2.72
C LYS A 80 -10.15 5.74 -1.95
N VAL A 81 -9.73 5.74 -0.69
CA VAL A 81 -9.87 4.62 0.24
C VAL A 81 -10.95 4.98 1.24
N THR A 82 -11.95 4.12 1.36
CA THR A 82 -13.09 4.29 2.26
C THR A 82 -13.18 3.08 3.19
N LYS A 83 -13.39 3.34 4.49
CA LYS A 83 -13.77 2.33 5.48
C LYS A 83 -15.07 2.78 6.13
N GLU A 84 -16.04 1.90 6.22
CA GLU A 84 -17.37 2.18 6.75
C GLU A 84 -17.79 1.08 7.71
N ARG A 85 -18.37 1.49 8.85
CA ARG A 85 -19.16 0.61 9.71
C ARG A 85 -20.60 1.11 9.63
N ALA A 86 -21.46 0.29 9.05
CA ALA A 86 -22.84 0.68 8.73
C ALA A 86 -23.54 1.30 9.93
N LEU A 87 -24.23 2.43 9.70
CA LEU A 87 -24.97 3.20 10.72
C LEU A 87 -24.13 3.79 11.87
N GLN A 88 -22.81 3.61 11.88
CA GLN A 88 -21.94 4.14 12.95
C GLN A 88 -21.06 5.27 12.43
N TRP A 89 -20.21 4.98 11.45
CA TRP A 89 -19.29 5.96 10.89
C TRP A 89 -18.78 5.52 9.52
N LYS A 90 -18.34 6.51 8.74
CA LYS A 90 -17.71 6.35 7.44
C LYS A 90 -16.53 7.29 7.35
N VAL A 91 -15.36 6.75 7.03
CA VAL A 91 -14.13 7.53 6.91
C VAL A 91 -13.51 7.28 5.56
N SER A 92 -12.92 8.32 4.98
CA SER A 92 -12.20 8.18 3.72
C SER A 92 -11.07 9.17 3.60
N TYR A 93 -10.15 8.87 2.69
CA TYR A 93 -9.10 9.77 2.26
C TYR A 93 -8.63 9.38 0.87
N LYS A 94 -7.80 10.24 0.27
CA LYS A 94 -7.23 10.02 -1.06
C LYS A 94 -5.72 9.84 -0.98
N ILE A 95 -5.18 8.99 -1.83
CA ILE A 95 -3.75 8.83 -2.05
C ILE A 95 -3.39 9.09 -3.51
N ASP A 96 -2.35 9.88 -3.73
CA ASP A 96 -1.77 10.08 -5.06
C ASP A 96 -0.60 9.12 -5.23
N ILE A 97 -0.71 8.17 -6.14
CA ILE A 97 0.36 7.23 -6.48
C ILE A 97 1.07 7.71 -7.73
N LYS A 98 2.39 7.87 -7.67
CA LYS A 98 3.25 8.18 -8.82
C LYS A 98 4.46 7.26 -8.85
N GLY A 99 4.69 6.59 -9.98
CA GLY A 99 5.88 5.73 -10.17
C GLY A 99 6.05 4.71 -9.04
N ASN A 100 4.97 3.97 -8.72
CA ASN A 100 4.93 2.99 -7.63
C ASN A 100 5.24 3.62 -6.25
N SER A 101 4.95 4.89 -6.02
CA SER A 101 5.13 5.55 -4.72
C SER A 101 3.92 6.39 -4.36
N ILE A 102 3.47 6.31 -3.10
CA ILE A 102 2.51 7.25 -2.53
C ILE A 102 3.23 8.59 -2.33
N THR A 103 2.81 9.59 -3.10
CA THR A 103 3.40 10.94 -3.07
C THR A 103 2.61 11.90 -2.19
N LYS A 104 1.33 11.61 -1.97
CA LYS A 104 0.45 12.44 -1.15
C LYS A 104 -0.65 11.59 -0.53
N ALA A 105 -1.05 11.98 0.68
CA ALA A 105 -2.29 11.56 1.31
C ALA A 105 -3.07 12.83 1.67
N HIS A 106 -4.32 12.94 1.22
CA HIS A 106 -5.09 14.17 1.37
C HIS A 106 -6.60 13.93 1.37
N SER A 107 -7.36 15.04 1.42
CA SER A 107 -8.82 15.04 1.44
C SER A 107 -9.42 14.08 2.48
N PRO A 108 -8.95 14.13 3.75
CA PRO A 108 -9.55 13.33 4.80
C PRO A 108 -11.02 13.71 4.97
N SER A 109 -11.88 12.71 5.16
CA SER A 109 -13.31 12.88 5.41
C SER A 109 -13.76 11.91 6.49
N ILE A 110 -14.62 12.39 7.39
CA ILE A 110 -15.23 11.60 8.45
C ILE A 110 -16.69 12.00 8.57
N ASN A 111 -17.57 11.02 8.41
CA ASN A 111 -18.98 11.11 8.73
C ASN A 111 -19.25 10.20 9.93
N ASN A 112 -19.58 10.77 11.09
CA ASN A 112 -20.00 9.99 12.26
C ASN A 112 -21.50 10.12 12.46
N TYR A 113 -22.16 8.98 12.62
CA TYR A 113 -23.56 8.89 13.02
C TYR A 113 -23.66 8.57 14.53
N ILE A 114 -22.68 7.83 15.06
CA ILE A 114 -22.57 7.48 16.48
C ILE A 114 -21.20 7.87 17.01
N GLY A 115 -21.17 8.51 18.19
CA GLY A 115 -19.95 8.97 18.83
C GLY A 115 -19.42 10.30 18.28
N SER A 116 -18.17 10.61 18.58
CA SER A 116 -17.51 11.82 18.10
C SER A 116 -16.02 11.61 17.83
N VAL A 117 -15.42 12.41 16.96
CA VAL A 117 -13.97 12.39 16.73
C VAL A 117 -13.28 13.22 17.80
N ARG A 118 -12.36 12.59 18.55
CA ARG A 118 -11.49 13.28 19.49
C ARG A 118 -10.35 13.98 18.76
N ASN A 119 -9.68 13.27 17.86
CA ASN A 119 -8.65 13.80 16.98
C ASN A 119 -8.48 12.88 15.78
N SER A 120 -7.86 13.42 14.73
CA SER A 120 -7.44 12.64 13.57
C SER A 120 -6.19 13.24 12.95
N SER A 121 -5.45 12.40 12.22
CA SER A 121 -4.26 12.79 11.48
C SER A 121 -4.11 11.90 10.27
N LEU A 122 -3.96 12.52 9.10
CA LEU A 122 -3.64 11.81 7.86
C LEU A 122 -2.20 12.10 7.51
N LYS A 123 -1.40 11.05 7.28
CA LYS A 123 -0.02 11.19 6.86
C LYS A 123 0.42 10.11 5.88
N VAL A 124 1.38 10.49 5.05
CA VAL A 124 2.23 9.55 4.31
C VAL A 124 3.32 9.10 5.29
N ASP A 125 3.26 7.84 5.74
CA ASP A 125 4.24 7.28 6.67
C ASP A 125 5.58 7.03 5.98
N ASN A 126 5.53 6.58 4.72
CA ASN A 126 6.67 6.42 3.83
C ASN A 126 6.17 6.34 2.36
N SER A 127 7.08 6.19 1.39
CA SER A 127 6.72 6.16 -0.04
C SER A 127 5.79 5.01 -0.44
N LYS A 128 5.56 4.00 0.40
CA LYS A 128 4.67 2.87 0.16
C LYS A 128 3.44 2.87 1.05
N GLN A 129 3.38 3.73 2.07
CA GLN A 129 2.33 3.64 3.08
C GLN A 129 1.78 5.02 3.43
N ALA A 130 0.46 5.12 3.46
CA ALA A 130 -0.27 6.21 4.08
C ALA A 130 -1.27 5.66 5.08
N THR A 131 -1.45 6.37 6.18
CA THR A 131 -2.40 5.96 7.21
C THR A 131 -3.24 7.15 7.64
N TYR A 132 -4.55 6.94 7.67
CA TYR A 132 -5.47 7.83 8.35
C TYR A 132 -5.69 7.34 9.79
N TYR A 133 -5.12 8.06 10.74
CA TYR A 133 -5.27 7.81 12.17
C TYR A 133 -6.47 8.59 12.69
N ILE A 134 -7.41 7.89 13.33
CA ILE A 134 -8.61 8.52 13.87
C ILE A 134 -8.82 7.95 15.26
N ASN A 135 -9.04 8.83 16.23
CA ASN A 135 -9.45 8.43 17.57
C ASN A 135 -10.89 8.89 17.79
N MET A 136 -11.81 7.93 17.85
CA MET A 136 -13.22 8.18 18.09
C MET A 136 -13.56 7.96 19.57
N ILE A 137 -14.55 8.68 20.07
CA ILE A 137 -15.17 8.43 21.36
C ILE A 137 -16.52 7.75 21.11
N MET A 138 -16.65 6.50 21.51
CA MET A 138 -17.90 5.75 21.47
C MET A 138 -18.28 5.31 22.88
N LEU A 139 -19.50 5.62 23.32
CA LEU A 139 -19.98 5.31 24.68
C LEU A 139 -19.00 5.74 25.80
N LYS A 140 -18.34 6.89 25.63
CA LYS A 140 -17.28 7.45 26.51
C LYS A 140 -15.95 6.69 26.52
N LEU A 141 -15.76 5.69 25.66
CA LEU A 141 -14.50 4.97 25.47
C LEU A 141 -13.78 5.46 24.21
N ASN A 142 -12.44 5.50 24.26
CA ASN A 142 -11.63 5.78 23.08
C ASN A 142 -11.56 4.53 22.19
N SER A 143 -11.84 4.68 20.91
CA SER A 143 -11.83 3.63 19.90
C SER A 143 -10.97 4.09 18.72
N PRO A 144 -9.77 3.53 18.52
CA PRO A 144 -8.94 3.86 17.37
C PRO A 144 -9.55 3.27 16.09
N VAL A 145 -9.65 4.10 15.06
CA VAL A 145 -10.09 3.71 13.71
C VAL A 145 -8.98 4.10 12.74
N ASN A 146 -8.02 3.20 12.57
CA ASN A 146 -6.92 3.42 11.65
C ASN A 146 -7.26 2.81 10.29
N VAL A 147 -7.02 3.55 9.20
CA VAL A 147 -7.15 3.05 7.83
C VAL A 147 -5.81 3.21 7.13
N ARG A 148 -5.11 2.09 6.95
CA ARG A 148 -3.76 2.08 6.37
C ARG A 148 -3.80 1.52 4.97
N ALA A 149 -3.35 2.30 3.99
CA ALA A 149 -3.12 1.86 2.64
C ALA A 149 -1.61 1.62 2.42
N THR A 150 -1.27 0.44 1.92
CA THR A 150 0.10 0.03 1.59
C THR A 150 0.17 -0.38 0.13
N LEU A 151 1.14 0.15 -0.60
CA LEU A 151 1.40 -0.17 -1.99
C LEU A 151 2.39 -1.33 -2.08
N GLN A 152 1.93 -2.47 -2.59
CA GLN A 152 2.75 -3.67 -2.77
C GLN A 152 2.37 -4.34 -4.09
N ASN A 153 3.35 -4.64 -4.94
CA ASN A 153 3.19 -5.42 -6.18
C ASN A 153 1.97 -5.02 -7.04
N ASN A 154 1.85 -3.72 -7.31
CA ASN A 154 0.75 -3.16 -8.11
C ASN A 154 -0.64 -3.34 -7.47
N LYS A 155 -0.69 -3.45 -6.14
CA LYS A 155 -1.92 -3.54 -5.37
C LYS A 155 -1.92 -2.51 -4.24
N ILE A 156 -3.12 -2.07 -3.88
CA ILE A 156 -3.32 -1.26 -2.67
C ILE A 156 -3.88 -2.20 -1.61
N ILE A 157 -3.07 -2.52 -0.63
CA ILE A 157 -3.44 -3.33 0.52
C ILE A 157 -3.98 -2.39 1.60
N VAL A 158 -5.22 -2.62 2.03
CA VAL A 158 -5.84 -1.85 3.11
C VAL A 158 -5.96 -2.73 4.35
N THR A 159 -5.26 -2.36 5.42
CA THR A 159 -5.36 -3.03 6.73
C THR A 159 -6.46 -2.35 7.55
N TYR A 160 -7.29 -3.16 8.21
CA TYR A 160 -8.46 -2.72 8.98
C TYR A 160 -8.45 -3.15 10.44
#